data_AF-A0A8T3P7B1-F1
#
_entry.id   AF-A0A8T3P7B1-F1
#
_cell.length_a   1.000
_cell.length_b   1.000
_cell.length_c   1.000
_cell.angle_alpha   90.00
_cell.angle_beta   90.00
_cell.angle_gamma   90.00
#
_symmetry.space_group_name_H-M   'P 1'
#
loop_
_entity.id
_entity.type
_entity.pdbx_description
1 polymer ?
#
loop_
_entity_poly.entity_id
_entity_poly.type
_entity_poly.pdbx_seq_one_letter_code
_entity_poly.pdbx_strand_id
1 'polypeptide(L)'
;MTVGNPMQSMGAREARDNLRAIVEDIADERGPFLILRDAQAMAVLIRHEEAERWQRIDRALWHLHGMRILPELAHASAEIEAIVRGQHEPTTAQLEAIDVVHDIGHFVRPIGISDARQRFAEVLDEVGAGTPRTLVTGGRLVATLIRPMEYDRLMGLSRMVAWFKMHGLDLADTTDEAMLAWLHDFRAGRRPESADDAGSAIA
;
A
#
# COMPACT_ATOMS: atom_id res chain seq x y z
N MET A 1 -8.53 6.09 5.68
CA MET A 1 -7.46 5.08 5.44
C MET A 1 -7.96 3.72 5.89
N THR A 2 -7.75 2.63 5.14
CA THR A 2 -8.12 1.27 5.61
C THR A 2 -6.95 0.44 6.12
N VAL A 3 -5.72 0.70 5.65
CA VAL A 3 -4.53 0.08 6.22
C VAL A 3 -4.25 0.75 7.58
N GLY A 4 -4.14 -0.05 8.65
CA GLY A 4 -3.99 0.44 10.03
C GLY A 4 -5.27 0.53 10.87
N ASN A 5 -6.45 0.38 10.26
CA ASN A 5 -7.72 0.25 11.01
C ASN A 5 -7.88 -1.16 11.58
N PRO A 6 -8.67 -1.36 12.66
CA PRO A 6 -8.95 -2.69 13.19
C PRO A 6 -9.55 -3.58 12.10
N MET A 7 -8.87 -4.68 11.83
CA MET A 7 -9.25 -5.64 10.80
C MET A 7 -10.42 -6.50 11.30
N GLN A 8 -11.48 -6.57 10.51
CA GLN A 8 -12.64 -7.42 10.79
C GLN A 8 -12.48 -8.75 10.07
N SER A 9 -12.68 -9.87 10.76
CA SER A 9 -12.57 -11.21 10.17
C SER A 9 -13.93 -11.84 9.94
N MET A 10 -14.10 -12.54 8.81
CA MET A 10 -15.34 -13.23 8.45
C MET A 10 -15.07 -14.51 7.66
N GLY A 11 -16.00 -15.46 7.72
CA GLY A 11 -15.92 -16.67 6.91
C GLY A 11 -16.25 -16.40 5.43
N ALA A 12 -15.69 -17.18 4.50
CA ALA A 12 -15.89 -16.99 3.06
C ALA A 12 -17.37 -17.09 2.65
N ARG A 13 -18.15 -17.95 3.31
CA ARG A 13 -19.60 -18.05 3.07
C ARG A 13 -20.34 -16.78 3.50
N GLU A 14 -20.02 -16.28 4.70
CA GLU A 14 -20.57 -15.05 5.24
C GLU A 14 -20.18 -13.84 4.37
N ALA A 15 -18.91 -13.76 3.97
CA ALA A 15 -18.40 -12.72 3.08
C ALA A 15 -19.12 -12.73 1.72
N ARG A 16 -19.34 -13.91 1.14
CA ARG A 16 -20.09 -14.06 -0.11
C ARG A 16 -21.53 -13.58 0.03
N ASP A 17 -22.19 -14.02 1.09
CA ASP A 17 -23.63 -13.76 1.28
C ASP A 17 -23.87 -12.27 1.61
N ASN A 18 -22.91 -11.60 2.25
CA ASN A 18 -22.96 -10.18 2.62
C ASN A 18 -22.08 -9.25 1.75
N LEU A 19 -21.58 -9.71 0.60
CA LEU A 19 -20.53 -9.01 -0.16
C LEU A 19 -20.86 -7.54 -0.49
N ARG A 20 -22.13 -7.24 -0.77
CA ARG A 20 -22.56 -5.87 -1.05
C ARG A 20 -22.41 -4.96 0.18
N ALA A 21 -22.90 -5.39 1.33
CA ALA A 21 -22.83 -4.63 2.57
C ALA A 21 -21.37 -4.39 2.98
N ILE A 22 -20.51 -5.40 2.80
CA ILE A 22 -19.08 -5.29 3.09
C ILE A 22 -18.41 -4.24 2.19
N VAL A 23 -18.75 -4.22 0.89
CA VAL A 23 -18.21 -3.22 -0.03
C VAL A 23 -18.68 -1.81 0.32
N GLU A 24 -19.93 -1.66 0.77
CA GLU A 24 -20.47 -0.39 1.28
C GLU A 24 -19.74 0.05 2.56
N ASP A 25 -19.56 -0.84 3.53
CA ASP A 25 -18.79 -0.56 4.76
C ASP A 25 -17.33 -0.15 4.47
N ILE A 26 -16.70 -0.78 3.47
CA ILE A 26 -15.36 -0.41 3.01
C ILE A 26 -15.36 0.99 2.38
N ALA A 27 -16.36 1.30 1.55
CA ALA A 27 -16.51 2.63 0.97
C ALA A 27 -16.63 3.70 2.06
N ASP A 28 -17.32 3.38 3.16
CA ASP A 28 -17.51 4.23 4.34
C ASP A 28 -16.33 4.22 5.33
N GLU A 29 -15.15 3.76 4.91
CA GLU A 29 -13.89 3.74 5.68
C GLU A 29 -13.88 2.89 6.96
N ARG A 30 -14.81 1.93 7.11
CA ARG A 30 -14.95 1.15 8.37
C ARG A 30 -13.84 0.14 8.65
N GLY A 31 -12.86 0.03 7.76
CA GLY A 31 -11.66 -0.78 7.92
C GLY A 31 -11.54 -1.92 6.91
N PRO A 32 -10.45 -2.68 6.98
CA PRO A 32 -10.18 -3.81 6.10
C PRO A 32 -10.88 -5.08 6.60
N PHE A 33 -11.21 -5.97 5.67
CA PHE A 33 -11.87 -7.23 5.99
C PHE A 33 -11.00 -8.43 5.61
N LEU A 34 -10.72 -9.29 6.59
CA LEU A 34 -10.05 -10.57 6.41
C LEU A 34 -11.06 -11.68 6.12
N ILE A 35 -10.88 -12.36 5.00
CA ILE A 35 -11.77 -13.43 4.54
C ILE A 35 -11.10 -14.78 4.80
N LEU A 36 -11.78 -15.62 5.56
CA LEU A 36 -11.29 -16.92 6.00
C LEU A 36 -12.02 -18.06 5.27
N ARG A 37 -11.30 -19.08 4.80
CA ARG A 37 -11.89 -20.36 4.36
C ARG A 37 -11.25 -21.47 5.19
N ASP A 38 -12.08 -22.24 5.89
CA ASP A 38 -11.62 -23.33 6.77
C ASP A 38 -10.55 -22.87 7.78
N ALA A 39 -10.78 -21.70 8.39
CA ALA A 39 -9.86 -20.99 9.30
C ALA A 39 -8.52 -20.52 8.70
N GLN A 40 -8.32 -20.66 7.39
CA GLN A 40 -7.17 -20.12 6.68
C GLN A 40 -7.48 -18.75 6.08
N ALA A 41 -6.55 -17.81 6.23
CA ALA A 41 -6.62 -16.50 5.61
C ALA A 41 -6.50 -16.61 4.09
N MET A 42 -7.55 -16.24 3.36
CA MET A 42 -7.59 -16.35 1.90
C MET A 42 -7.33 -15.02 1.22
N ALA A 43 -7.94 -13.95 1.72
CA ALA A 43 -7.86 -12.63 1.12
C ALA A 43 -8.10 -11.54 2.16
N VAL A 44 -7.56 -10.36 1.91
CA VAL A 44 -7.91 -9.14 2.62
C VAL A 44 -8.57 -8.19 1.61
N LEU A 45 -9.72 -7.66 1.98
CA LEU A 45 -10.44 -6.65 1.21
C LEU A 45 -10.11 -5.27 1.77
N ILE A 46 -9.57 -4.40 0.93
CA ILE A 46 -9.24 -3.00 1.24
C ILE A 46 -9.96 -2.05 0.30
N ARG A 47 -10.01 -0.76 0.61
CA ARG A 47 -10.51 0.25 -0.34
C ARG A 47 -9.65 0.26 -1.60
N HIS A 48 -10.28 0.48 -2.75
CA HIS A 48 -9.57 0.57 -4.01
C HIS A 48 -8.59 1.77 -4.03
N GLU A 49 -9.01 2.94 -3.57
CA GLU A 49 -8.14 4.13 -3.48
C GLU A 49 -6.92 3.90 -2.58
N GLU A 50 -7.06 3.07 -1.54
CA GLU A 50 -5.94 2.68 -0.68
C GLU A 50 -4.98 1.76 -1.43
N ALA A 51 -5.49 0.80 -2.21
CA ALA A 51 -4.67 -0.04 -3.08
C ALA A 51 -3.91 0.80 -4.13
N GLU A 52 -4.56 1.78 -4.76
CA GLU A 52 -3.92 2.70 -5.71
C GLU A 52 -2.86 3.59 -5.05
N ARG A 53 -3.13 4.05 -3.82
CA ARG A 53 -2.16 4.79 -3.02
C ARG A 53 -0.91 3.95 -2.76
N TRP A 54 -1.09 2.69 -2.35
CA TRP A 54 0.04 1.78 -2.13
C TRP A 54 0.78 1.43 -3.42
N GLN A 55 0.09 1.32 -4.55
CA GLN A 55 0.74 1.15 -5.85
C GLN A 55 1.65 2.34 -6.20
N ARG A 56 1.21 3.57 -5.90
CA ARG A 56 2.04 4.77 -6.09
C ARG A 56 3.27 4.77 -5.18
N ILE A 57 3.08 4.41 -3.91
CA ILE A 57 4.19 4.26 -2.96
C ILE A 57 5.19 3.21 -3.44
N ASP A 58 4.72 2.05 -3.89
CA ASP A 58 5.57 0.96 -4.38
C ASP A 58 6.43 1.41 -5.57
N ARG A 59 5.85 2.17 -6.50
CA ARG A 59 6.61 2.80 -7.61
C ARG A 59 7.66 3.80 -7.13
N ALA A 60 7.33 4.61 -6.12
CA ALA A 60 8.29 5.54 -5.52
C ALA A 60 9.45 4.80 -4.83
N LEU A 61 9.16 3.68 -4.15
CA LEU A 61 10.18 2.81 -3.56
C LEU A 61 11.09 2.21 -4.64
N TRP A 62 10.53 1.73 -5.75
CA TRP A 62 11.32 1.26 -6.90
C TRP A 62 12.29 2.33 -7.44
N HIS A 63 11.86 3.59 -7.47
CA HIS A 63 12.75 4.70 -7.85
C HIS A 63 13.90 4.89 -6.84
N LEU A 64 13.61 4.84 -5.53
CA LEU A 64 14.62 4.87 -4.47
C LEU A 64 15.60 3.69 -4.59
N HIS A 65 15.10 2.50 -4.92
CA HIS A 65 15.93 1.30 -5.14
C HIS A 65 16.93 1.49 -6.28
N GLY A 66 16.50 2.13 -7.38
CA GLY A 66 17.39 2.51 -8.49
C GLY A 66 18.54 3.43 -8.07
N MET A 67 18.38 4.17 -6.96
CA MET A 67 19.41 5.01 -6.36
C MET A 67 20.18 4.33 -5.22
N ARG A 68 20.00 3.02 -5.03
CA ARG A 68 20.57 2.21 -3.93
C ARG A 68 20.11 2.69 -2.54
N ILE A 69 18.90 3.26 -2.45
CA ILE A 69 18.27 3.67 -1.19
C ILE A 69 17.16 2.66 -0.88
N LEU A 70 17.34 1.88 0.19
CA LEU A 70 16.45 0.76 0.57
C LEU A 70 15.84 1.01 1.95
N PRO A 71 14.94 2.00 2.10
CA PRO A 71 14.44 2.43 3.41
C PRO A 71 13.65 1.34 4.14
N GLU A 72 13.09 0.36 3.42
CA GLU A 72 12.37 -0.78 3.99
C GLU A 72 13.26 -1.76 4.78
N LEU A 73 14.59 -1.68 4.64
CA LEU A 73 15.53 -2.47 5.44
C LEU A 73 15.70 -1.93 6.88
N ALA A 74 15.19 -0.72 7.15
CA ALA A 74 15.31 -0.08 8.46
C ALA A 74 14.36 -0.70 9.50
N HIS A 75 14.90 -1.02 10.67
CA HIS A 75 14.15 -1.49 11.83
C HIS A 75 13.66 -0.33 12.70
N ALA A 76 14.27 0.85 12.57
CA ALA A 76 13.95 2.06 13.32
C ALA A 76 14.03 3.33 12.46
N SER A 77 13.34 4.41 12.86
CA SER A 77 13.33 5.68 12.12
C SER A 77 14.71 6.32 11.94
N ALA A 78 15.60 6.17 12.92
CA ALA A 78 16.98 6.67 12.80
C ALA A 78 17.77 5.91 11.71
N GLU A 79 17.48 4.63 11.48
CA GLU A 79 18.10 3.85 10.41
C GLU A 79 17.58 4.30 9.04
N ILE A 80 16.30 4.66 8.93
CA ILE A 80 15.74 5.24 7.69
C ILE A 80 16.51 6.51 7.33
N GLU A 81 16.73 7.40 8.30
CA GLU A 81 17.50 8.63 8.09
C GLU A 81 18.93 8.34 7.62
N ALA A 82 19.62 7.40 8.25
CA ALA A 82 20.98 7.00 7.87
C ALA A 82 21.04 6.44 6.43
N ILE A 83 20.09 5.58 6.06
CA ILE A 83 19.97 5.01 4.70
C ILE A 83 19.73 6.13 3.68
N VAL A 84 18.77 7.02 3.93
CA VAL A 84 18.44 8.12 3.02
C VAL A 84 19.61 9.08 2.84
N ARG A 85 20.37 9.35 3.92
CA ARG A 85 21.60 10.13 3.87
C ARG A 85 22.77 9.44 3.13
N GLY A 86 22.63 8.16 2.78
CA GLY A 86 23.68 7.37 2.14
C GLY A 86 24.79 6.93 3.11
N GLN A 87 24.49 6.90 4.42
CA GLN A 87 25.43 6.44 5.46
C GLN A 87 25.41 4.90 5.61
N HIS A 88 24.41 4.25 5.03
CA HIS A 88 24.30 2.80 4.95
C HIS A 88 24.31 2.38 3.50
N GLU A 89 25.31 1.60 3.09
CA GLU A 89 25.36 1.02 1.76
C GLU A 89 24.74 -0.38 1.79
N PRO A 90 23.77 -0.68 0.92
CA PRO A 90 23.13 -1.98 0.92
C PRO A 90 24.07 -3.08 0.42
N THR A 91 24.00 -4.24 1.06
CA THR A 91 24.74 -5.43 0.63
C THR A 91 24.14 -6.04 -0.64
N THR A 92 24.94 -6.77 -1.42
CA THR A 92 24.45 -7.48 -2.62
C THR A 92 23.29 -8.42 -2.29
N ALA A 93 23.34 -9.12 -1.15
CA ALA A 93 22.26 -10.02 -0.72
C ALA A 93 20.95 -9.28 -0.43
N GLN A 94 21.01 -8.05 0.11
CA GLN A 94 19.83 -7.21 0.33
C GLN A 94 19.25 -6.67 -0.98
N LEU A 95 20.11 -6.33 -1.94
CA LEU A 95 19.68 -5.92 -3.28
C LEU A 95 18.98 -7.06 -4.02
N GLU A 96 19.48 -8.30 -3.90
CA GLU A 96 18.86 -9.49 -4.51
C GLU A 96 17.54 -9.89 -3.83
N ALA A 97 17.38 -9.62 -2.52
CA ALA A 97 16.17 -9.96 -1.76
C ALA A 97 14.95 -9.08 -2.10
N ILE A 98 15.14 -7.97 -2.81
CA ILE A 98 14.08 -7.00 -3.14
C ILE A 98 13.25 -7.41 -4.36
N ASP A 99 13.73 -8.36 -5.16
CA ASP A 99 13.08 -8.84 -6.39
C ASP A 99 11.81 -9.69 -6.14
N VAL A 100 11.16 -9.52 -4.99
CA VAL A 100 9.93 -10.25 -4.65
C VAL A 100 8.74 -9.61 -5.36
N VAL A 101 8.08 -10.39 -6.20
CA VAL A 101 6.84 -10.00 -6.92
C VAL A 101 5.78 -9.42 -5.97
N HIS A 102 5.41 -8.15 -6.18
CA HIS A 102 4.38 -7.45 -5.42
C HIS A 102 3.00 -7.59 -6.09
N ASP A 103 1.97 -7.95 -5.32
CA ASP A 103 0.61 -8.13 -5.85
C ASP A 103 0.04 -6.82 -6.40
N ILE A 104 0.27 -5.72 -5.69
CA ILE A 104 -0.26 -4.39 -6.03
C ILE A 104 0.52 -3.73 -7.18
N GLY A 105 1.58 -4.40 -7.69
CA GLY A 105 2.41 -3.92 -8.80
C GLY A 105 1.77 -4.05 -10.19
N HIS A 106 0.67 -4.81 -10.35
CA HIS A 106 0.10 -5.12 -11.66
C HIS A 106 -1.37 -4.72 -11.82
N PHE A 107 -1.76 -4.42 -13.06
CA PHE A 107 -3.10 -3.98 -13.48
C PHE A 107 -4.21 -4.72 -12.74
N VAL A 108 -4.90 -3.96 -11.92
CA VAL A 108 -6.03 -4.39 -11.10
C VAL A 108 -7.16 -4.89 -12.01
N ARG A 109 -7.59 -6.14 -11.83
CA ARG A 109 -8.61 -6.76 -12.69
C ARG A 109 -10.01 -6.55 -12.08
N PRO A 110 -10.87 -5.75 -12.73
CA PRO A 110 -12.21 -5.47 -12.22
C PRO A 110 -13.14 -6.68 -12.37
N ILE A 111 -14.03 -6.86 -11.40
CA ILE A 111 -15.13 -7.83 -11.41
C ILE A 111 -16.37 -7.20 -10.76
N GLY A 112 -17.54 -7.34 -11.36
CA GLY A 112 -18.79 -6.85 -10.78
C GLY A 112 -19.14 -7.63 -9.50
N ILE A 113 -19.74 -6.98 -8.50
CA ILE A 113 -20.12 -7.64 -7.24
C ILE A 113 -20.98 -8.89 -7.47
N SER A 114 -21.93 -8.84 -8.40
CA SER A 114 -22.80 -9.98 -8.72
C SER A 114 -22.00 -11.20 -9.20
N ASP A 115 -21.04 -10.98 -10.08
CA ASP A 115 -20.20 -12.03 -10.65
C ASP A 115 -19.20 -12.56 -9.60
N ALA A 116 -18.60 -11.65 -8.84
CA ALA A 116 -17.71 -11.99 -7.73
C ALA A 116 -18.44 -12.86 -6.69
N ARG A 117 -19.70 -12.55 -6.38
CA ARG A 117 -20.52 -13.35 -5.47
C ARG A 117 -20.82 -14.75 -6.04
N GLN A 118 -21.10 -14.87 -7.33
CA GLN A 118 -21.40 -16.16 -7.97
C GLN A 118 -20.17 -17.07 -8.01
N ARG A 119 -19.00 -16.50 -8.29
CA ARG A 119 -17.72 -17.22 -8.46
C ARG A 119 -16.77 -17.01 -7.28
N PHE A 120 -17.31 -16.78 -6.09
CA PHE A 120 -16.52 -16.27 -4.96
C PHE A 120 -15.36 -17.18 -4.55
N ALA A 121 -15.56 -18.50 -4.59
CA ALA A 121 -14.48 -19.44 -4.30
C ALA A 121 -13.33 -19.31 -5.32
N GLU A 122 -13.64 -19.23 -6.61
CA GLU A 122 -12.66 -19.04 -7.68
C GLU A 122 -11.93 -17.70 -7.53
N VAL A 123 -12.66 -16.63 -7.19
CA VAL A 123 -12.06 -15.31 -6.92
C VAL A 123 -11.06 -15.39 -5.76
N LEU A 124 -11.39 -16.10 -4.68
CA LEU A 124 -10.46 -16.29 -3.56
C LEU A 124 -9.25 -17.14 -3.95
N ASP A 125 -9.42 -18.15 -4.81
CA ASP A 125 -8.32 -18.97 -5.31
C ASP A 125 -7.37 -18.16 -6.21
N GLU A 126 -7.92 -17.31 -7.08
CA GLU A 126 -7.15 -16.38 -7.92
C GLU A 126 -6.36 -15.38 -7.08
N VAL A 127 -6.99 -14.81 -6.05
CA VAL A 127 -6.32 -13.90 -5.10
C VAL A 127 -5.22 -14.64 -4.35
N GLY A 128 -5.50 -15.85 -3.85
CA GLY A 128 -4.49 -16.71 -3.21
C GLY A 128 -3.30 -17.03 -4.10
N ALA A 129 -3.51 -17.14 -5.42
CA ALA A 129 -2.47 -17.33 -6.43
C ALA A 129 -1.71 -16.04 -6.79
N GLY A 130 -1.95 -14.92 -6.10
CA GLY A 130 -1.27 -13.64 -6.34
C GLY A 130 -1.92 -12.79 -7.44
N THR A 131 -3.19 -13.05 -7.77
CA THR A 131 -3.92 -12.24 -8.75
C THR A 131 -4.98 -11.38 -8.04
N PRO A 132 -4.68 -10.12 -7.70
CA PRO A 132 -5.65 -9.26 -7.04
C PRO A 132 -6.89 -8.99 -7.91
N ARG A 133 -8.02 -8.75 -7.25
CA ARG A 133 -9.33 -8.55 -7.88
C ARG A 133 -10.00 -7.32 -7.31
N THR A 134 -10.55 -6.45 -8.16
CA THR A 134 -11.27 -5.25 -7.69
C THR A 134 -12.73 -5.35 -7.96
N LEU A 135 -13.51 -5.14 -6.90
CA LEU A 135 -14.94 -5.16 -6.91
C LEU A 135 -15.47 -3.84 -7.47
N VAL A 136 -16.35 -3.97 -8.46
CA VAL A 136 -17.02 -2.85 -9.13
C VAL A 136 -18.49 -2.84 -8.75
N THR A 137 -18.98 -1.66 -8.33
CA THR A 137 -20.40 -1.41 -8.10
C THR A 137 -20.81 -0.07 -8.65
N GLY A 138 -21.97 0.00 -9.32
CA GLY A 138 -22.46 1.23 -9.94
C GLY A 138 -21.47 1.88 -10.93
N GLY A 139 -20.63 1.08 -11.59
CA GLY A 139 -19.58 1.56 -12.51
C GLY A 139 -18.33 2.14 -11.83
N ARG A 140 -18.21 2.04 -10.50
CA ARG A 140 -17.07 2.54 -9.73
C ARG A 140 -16.27 1.38 -9.15
N LEU A 141 -14.94 1.51 -9.15
CA LEU A 141 -14.02 0.63 -8.45
C LEU A 141 -14.09 1.00 -6.96
N VAL A 142 -14.44 0.05 -6.09
CA VAL A 142 -14.69 0.37 -4.67
C VAL A 142 -13.73 -0.33 -3.73
N ALA A 143 -13.50 -1.62 -3.95
CA ALA A 143 -12.70 -2.43 -3.05
C ALA A 143 -11.79 -3.39 -3.81
N THR A 144 -10.62 -3.68 -3.28
CA THR A 144 -9.62 -4.57 -3.86
C THR A 144 -9.33 -5.71 -2.91
N LEU A 145 -9.43 -6.94 -3.41
CA LEU A 145 -8.99 -8.18 -2.76
C LEU A 145 -7.51 -8.39 -3.07
N ILE A 146 -6.71 -8.54 -2.01
CA ILE A 146 -5.28 -8.84 -2.05
C ILE A 146 -4.97 -10.04 -1.16
N ARG A 147 -3.77 -10.63 -1.33
CA ARG A 147 -3.32 -11.70 -0.41
C ARG A 147 -3.12 -11.14 1.00
N PRO A 148 -3.36 -11.95 2.05
CA PRO A 148 -3.03 -11.57 3.43
C PRO A 148 -1.56 -11.16 3.60
N MET A 149 -0.64 -11.90 2.96
CA MET A 149 0.79 -11.59 3.00
C MET A 149 1.12 -10.21 2.40
N GLU A 150 0.41 -9.79 1.34
CA GLU A 150 0.60 -8.45 0.79
C GLU A 150 0.10 -7.40 1.79
N TYR A 151 -1.07 -7.60 2.41
CA TYR A 151 -1.56 -6.70 3.45
C TYR A 151 -0.57 -6.54 4.60
N ASP A 152 0.00 -7.66 5.09
CA ASP A 152 1.03 -7.64 6.13
C ASP A 152 2.29 -6.87 5.70
N ARG A 153 2.71 -7.00 4.43
CA ARG A 153 3.80 -6.20 3.85
C ARG A 153 3.48 -4.70 3.92
N LEU A 154 2.30 -4.28 3.45
CA LEU A 154 1.90 -2.87 3.49
C LEU A 154 1.88 -2.33 4.92
N MET A 155 1.39 -3.13 5.87
CA MET A 155 1.42 -2.80 7.29
C MET A 155 2.85 -2.62 7.81
N GLY A 156 3.79 -3.47 7.39
CA GLY A 156 5.22 -3.34 7.72
C GLY A 156 5.86 -2.05 7.17
N LEU A 157 5.43 -1.59 6.00
CA LEU A 157 5.94 -0.37 5.36
C LEU A 157 5.32 0.92 5.92
N SER A 158 4.18 0.84 6.62
CA SER A 158 3.40 2.00 7.09
C SER A 158 4.22 3.03 7.87
N ARG A 159 5.08 2.57 8.78
CA ARG A 159 5.97 3.42 9.58
C ARG A 159 6.98 4.17 8.73
N MET A 160 7.54 3.51 7.73
CA MET A 160 8.55 4.10 6.84
C MET A 160 7.92 5.12 5.89
N VAL A 161 6.72 4.83 5.36
CA VAL A 161 5.93 5.82 4.61
C VAL A 161 5.59 7.05 5.46
N ALA A 162 5.18 6.84 6.72
CA ALA A 162 4.89 7.94 7.64
C ALA A 162 6.13 8.79 7.94
N TRP A 163 7.32 8.17 8.03
CA TRP A 163 8.57 8.88 8.21
C TRP A 163 8.87 9.83 7.04
N PHE A 164 8.76 9.36 5.78
CA PHE A 164 8.96 10.21 4.61
C PHE A 164 7.99 11.39 4.60
N LYS A 165 6.71 11.13 4.88
CA LYS A 165 5.68 12.16 4.93
C LYS A 165 5.98 13.22 6.00
N MET A 166 6.39 12.80 7.20
CA MET A 166 6.81 13.70 8.28
C MET A 166 8.02 14.58 7.90
N HIS A 167 8.87 14.09 7.00
CA HIS A 167 10.00 14.84 6.47
C HIS A 167 9.70 15.55 5.13
N GLY A 168 8.43 15.70 4.76
CA GLY A 168 8.01 16.52 3.63
C GLY A 168 8.00 15.81 2.26
N LEU A 169 8.15 14.48 2.23
CA LEU A 169 8.01 13.69 1.00
C LEU A 169 6.81 12.75 1.10
N ASP A 170 5.72 13.04 0.39
CA ASP A 170 4.62 12.09 0.25
C ASP A 170 4.92 11.11 -0.89
N LEU A 171 5.34 9.89 -0.54
CA LEU A 171 5.65 8.84 -1.52
C LEU A 171 4.47 8.48 -2.43
N ALA A 172 3.23 8.75 -2.03
CA ALA A 172 2.08 8.48 -2.87
C ALA A 172 1.92 9.51 -4.00
N ASP A 173 2.31 10.76 -3.78
CA ASP A 173 2.03 11.89 -4.68
C ASP A 173 3.31 12.55 -5.24
N THR A 174 4.49 12.02 -4.92
CA THR A 174 5.77 12.56 -5.41
C THR A 174 6.04 12.18 -6.87
N THR A 175 6.69 13.09 -7.59
CA THR A 175 7.34 12.78 -8.88
C THR A 175 8.80 12.39 -8.65
N ASP A 176 9.42 11.76 -9.65
CA ASP A 176 10.84 11.41 -9.66
C ASP A 176 11.73 12.66 -9.44
N GLU A 177 11.41 13.78 -10.12
CA GLU A 177 12.13 15.04 -9.98
C GLU A 177 12.00 15.63 -8.56
N ALA A 178 10.79 15.63 -8.00
CA ALA A 178 10.55 16.13 -6.64
C ALA A 178 11.27 15.26 -5.59
N MET A 179 11.32 13.95 -5.81
CA MET A 179 12.05 13.01 -4.95
C MET A 179 13.56 13.26 -4.98
N LEU A 180 14.13 13.47 -6.16
CA LEU A 180 15.55 13.79 -6.32
C LEU A 180 15.92 15.13 -5.66
N ALA A 181 15.09 16.16 -5.86
CA ALA A 181 15.27 17.46 -5.22
C ALA A 181 15.22 17.34 -3.70
N TRP A 182 14.21 16.63 -3.17
CA TRP A 182 14.08 16.36 -1.74
C TRP A 182 15.29 15.62 -1.18
N LEU A 183 15.78 14.57 -1.87
CA LEU A 183 16.96 13.80 -1.45
C LEU A 183 18.21 14.67 -1.37
N HIS A 184 18.41 15.54 -2.36
CA HIS A 184 19.53 16.46 -2.40
C HIS A 184 19.50 17.44 -1.22
N ASP A 185 18.34 18.05 -0.95
CA ASP A 185 18.18 18.98 0.16
C ASP A 185 18.29 18.31 1.53
N PHE A 186 17.67 17.14 1.69
CA PHE A 186 17.75 16.34 2.90
C PHE A 186 19.21 15.95 3.23
N ARG A 187 19.98 15.52 2.24
CA ARG A 187 21.42 15.20 2.39
C ARG A 187 22.27 16.42 2.69
N ALA A 188 21.90 17.59 2.19
CA ALA A 188 22.55 18.85 2.51
C ALA A 188 22.20 19.38 3.91
N GLY A 189 21.33 18.70 4.66
CA GLY A 189 20.82 19.16 5.95
C GLY A 189 19.86 20.35 5.84
N ARG A 190 19.39 20.67 4.63
CA ARG A 190 18.33 21.65 4.42
C ARG A 190 17.00 20.94 4.69
N ARG A 191 16.25 21.44 5.67
CA ARG A 191 14.89 20.94 5.88
C ARG A 191 14.05 21.44 4.70
N PRO A 192 13.37 20.57 3.94
CA PRO A 192 12.45 21.02 2.91
C PRO A 192 11.36 21.87 3.57
N GLU A 193 11.15 23.08 3.04
CA GLU A 193 10.04 23.93 3.48
C GLU A 193 8.74 23.14 3.28
N SER A 194 7.94 23.09 4.33
CA SER A 194 6.65 22.39 4.28
C SER A 194 5.76 23.14 3.29
N ALA A 195 5.15 22.43 2.33
CA ALA A 195 4.23 23.03 1.36
C ALA A 195 3.01 23.71 2.01
N ASP A 196 2.79 23.54 3.32
CA ASP A 196 1.73 24.17 4.10
C ASP A 196 2.05 25.60 4.59
N ASP A 197 3.30 26.07 4.52
CA ASP A 197 3.66 27.43 5.00
C ASP A 197 3.46 28.54 3.95
N ALA A 198 3.12 28.21 2.71
CA ALA A 198 2.85 29.20 1.66
C ALA A 198 1.48 29.91 1.81
N GLY A 199 0.63 29.49 2.77
CA GLY A 199 -0.73 30.02 2.96
C GLY A 199 -0.88 31.14 3.98
N SER A 200 0.16 31.47 4.76
CA SER A 200 0.04 32.42 5.89
C SER A 200 0.95 33.64 5.78
N ALA A 201 1.04 34.22 4.58
CA ALA A 201 1.67 35.53 4.36
C ALA A 201 0.78 36.41 3.46
N ILE A 202 -0.43 36.69 3.91
CA ILE A 202 -1.16 37.91 3.51
C ILE A 202 -1.70 38.53 4.80
N ALA A 203 -0.98 39.53 5.29
CA ALA A 203 -1.46 40.54 6.22
C ALA A 203 -1.08 41.91 5.65
#